data_AF-A0A412N7M1-F1
#
_entry.id   AF-A0A412N7M1-F1
#
_cell.length_a   1.000
_cell.length_b   1.000
_cell.length_c   1.000
_cell.angle_alpha   90.00
_cell.angle_beta   90.00
_cell.angle_gamma   90.00
#
_symmetry.space_group_name_H-M   'P 1'
#
loop_
_entity.id
_entity.type
_entity.pdbx_description
1 polymer ?
#
loop_
_entity_poly.entity_id
_entity_poly.type
_entity_poly.pdbx_seq_one_letter_code
_entity_poly.pdbx_strand_id
1 'polypeptide(L)'
;MAIFNGNKEFSKKRELSQPLVPVPKNVRQAFNIQKAYANGVFQLEPKRKETLYDRCYVFEDINYINKNRTEKKNFLSELMFWLNSMDVSYKITLCNEYQSVEKFLASIRNERNEREYPDIAKGIRQWQESKLADANSTVRTLRYLTITCRADSLAQANIYFRALEPMIEDAFAGWGSDIAVLGTLDRFRVLHGMLRPGEEFPQVVLRETLQDWKSDILPRSIQQFNDYIILGDTMVTVLTATQYRKSLDTDTFLHTLSSLPYPSFVTLDFAPVQQEVINDKLVAMHMNNEREINDEIEQKRQAGQIVTSPSYTKKKRRDEIEEYIEMVDANDEKGVFLNLLVVLTAPVKEGVELLQERMEEVCAIGRSDKVGAFLEPCDFRQLKALNTALPMGGRQVDYMRFFLTSSLVAFNPYHAQDILEPGGKMLGINKTTGRYLIANRKLLPNPHGIIVGYSGSGKSMLIKLTEISQTLLGSEDDIIVLDPQNEFEDICREYQGVYFDLTPKSGIYLNGFEVTQEVFSGSK
;
A
#
# COMPACT_ATOMS: atom_id res chain seq x y z
N MET A 1 -48.20 3.11 -0.97
CA MET A 1 -46.77 2.73 -0.96
C MET A 1 -45.98 3.95 -1.38
N ALA A 2 -45.15 4.49 -0.49
CA ALA A 2 -44.29 5.62 -0.83
C ALA A 2 -43.35 5.18 -1.95
N ILE A 3 -43.33 5.91 -3.06
CA ILE A 3 -42.36 5.71 -4.13
C ILE A 3 -41.00 6.06 -3.52
N PHE A 4 -40.28 5.05 -3.04
CA PHE A 4 -38.91 5.17 -2.58
C PHE A 4 -38.10 5.73 -3.75
N ASN A 5 -37.55 6.93 -3.60
CA ASN A 5 -36.80 7.58 -4.66
C ASN A 5 -35.36 7.02 -4.65
N GLY A 6 -35.17 5.79 -5.13
CA GLY A 6 -33.87 5.09 -5.14
C GLY A 6 -32.74 5.91 -5.78
N ASN A 7 -33.05 6.79 -6.74
CA ASN A 7 -32.08 7.72 -7.33
C ASN A 7 -31.46 8.67 -6.30
N LYS A 8 -32.25 9.14 -5.34
CA LYS A 8 -31.79 10.05 -4.29
C LYS A 8 -30.89 9.31 -3.31
N GLU A 9 -31.34 8.18 -2.77
CA GLU A 9 -30.55 7.39 -1.81
C GLU A 9 -29.25 6.85 -2.42
N PHE A 10 -29.27 6.43 -3.69
CA PHE A 10 -28.06 6.04 -4.43
C PHE A 10 -27.08 7.21 -4.55
N SER A 11 -27.56 8.41 -4.88
CA SER A 11 -26.72 9.60 -4.99
C SER A 11 -26.19 10.10 -3.64
N LYS A 12 -26.92 9.87 -2.54
CA LYS A 12 -26.48 10.25 -1.19
C LYS A 12 -25.24 9.49 -0.73
N LYS A 13 -25.01 8.27 -1.22
CA LYS A 13 -23.85 7.45 -0.77
C LYS A 13 -22.50 8.05 -1.14
N ARG A 14 -22.43 8.92 -2.15
CA ARG A 14 -21.23 9.69 -2.53
C ARG A 14 -21.21 11.11 -1.95
N GLU A 15 -21.99 11.40 -0.92
CA GLU A 15 -22.02 12.73 -0.31
C GLU A 15 -20.65 13.17 0.21
N LEU A 16 -20.40 14.47 0.05
CA LEU A 16 -19.22 15.13 0.58
C LEU A 16 -19.39 15.35 2.07
N SER A 17 -18.31 15.17 2.82
CA SER A 17 -18.27 15.50 4.25
C SER A 17 -18.31 17.01 4.46
N GLN A 18 -18.81 17.44 5.61
CA GLN A 18 -18.88 18.86 5.93
C GLN A 18 -17.47 19.40 6.18
N PRO A 19 -16.99 20.41 5.43
CA PRO A 19 -15.69 20.99 5.72
C PRO A 19 -15.70 21.78 7.03
N LEU A 20 -14.54 21.88 7.70
CA LEU A 20 -14.42 22.66 8.94
C LEU A 20 -14.74 24.14 8.72
N VAL A 21 -14.33 24.66 7.56
CA VAL A 21 -14.64 26.00 7.09
C VAL A 21 -15.01 25.96 5.60
N PRO A 22 -15.88 26.84 5.10
CA PRO A 22 -16.23 26.87 3.68
C PRO A 22 -15.03 27.17 2.76
N VAL A 23 -14.17 28.11 3.18
CA VAL A 23 -12.95 28.49 2.47
C VAL A 23 -11.83 28.69 3.50
N PRO A 24 -10.72 27.94 3.42
CA PRO A 24 -9.61 28.06 4.36
C PRO A 24 -8.86 29.39 4.15
N LYS A 25 -8.61 30.13 5.23
CA LYS A 25 -7.86 31.40 5.21
C LYS A 25 -6.39 31.24 5.57
N ASN A 26 -6.01 30.08 6.10
CA ASN A 26 -4.65 29.76 6.51
C ASN A 26 -4.44 28.23 6.45
N VAL A 27 -3.18 27.80 6.56
CA VAL A 27 -2.79 26.38 6.51
C VAL A 27 -3.53 25.53 7.56
N ARG A 28 -3.71 26.06 8.78
CA ARG A 28 -4.36 25.33 9.88
C ARG A 28 -5.81 24.93 9.58
N GLN A 29 -6.47 25.70 8.71
CA GLN A 29 -7.83 25.48 8.24
C GLN A 29 -7.89 24.65 6.94
N ALA A 30 -6.77 24.49 6.24
CA ALA A 30 -6.72 23.84 4.93
C ALA A 30 -6.92 22.31 5.00
N PHE A 31 -6.66 21.70 6.15
CA PHE A 31 -6.80 20.26 6.38
C PHE A 31 -7.89 19.96 7.41
N ASN A 32 -8.82 19.06 7.07
CA ASN A 32 -10.07 18.79 7.80
C ASN A 32 -9.90 17.91 9.04
N ILE A 33 -9.05 18.31 9.98
CA ILE A 33 -8.94 17.66 11.29
C ILE A 33 -9.37 18.65 12.36
N GLN A 34 -10.56 18.45 12.93
CA GLN A 34 -11.10 19.30 14.00
C GLN A 34 -10.36 19.03 15.31
N LYS A 35 -10.23 17.75 15.67
CA LYS A 35 -9.61 17.31 16.90
C LYS A 35 -8.97 15.94 16.72
N ALA A 36 -7.76 15.78 17.23
CA ALA A 36 -7.08 14.52 17.32
C ALA A 36 -7.13 14.02 18.77
N TYR A 37 -7.64 12.81 18.98
CA TYR A 37 -7.72 12.17 20.30
C TYR A 37 -6.54 11.24 20.50
N ALA A 38 -6.06 11.10 21.74
CA ALA A 38 -4.85 10.36 22.11
C ALA A 38 -4.86 8.87 21.69
N ASN A 39 -6.03 8.28 21.52
CA ASN A 39 -6.16 6.91 21.07
C ASN A 39 -5.98 6.76 19.55
N GLY A 40 -5.76 7.83 18.78
CA GLY A 40 -5.58 7.80 17.32
C GLY A 40 -6.86 8.09 16.52
N VAL A 41 -8.00 8.34 17.16
CA VAL A 41 -9.25 8.75 16.47
C VAL A 41 -9.16 10.24 16.11
N PHE A 42 -9.51 10.60 14.86
CA PHE A 42 -9.71 12.00 14.49
C PHE A 42 -11.20 12.32 14.35
N GLN A 43 -11.59 13.49 14.85
CA GLN A 43 -12.87 14.12 14.53
C GLN A 43 -12.66 15.05 13.35
N LEU A 44 -13.48 14.90 12.32
CA LEU A 44 -13.27 15.53 11.01
C LEU A 44 -14.28 16.63 10.69
N GLU A 45 -15.30 16.78 11.53
CA GLU A 45 -16.38 17.75 11.33
C GLU A 45 -16.67 18.59 12.58
N PRO A 46 -17.20 19.82 12.40
CA PRO A 46 -17.54 20.71 13.51
C PRO A 46 -18.91 20.39 14.15
N LYS A 47 -19.75 19.57 13.50
CA LYS A 47 -21.09 19.21 14.00
C LYS A 47 -20.99 18.52 15.35
N ARG A 48 -22.02 18.70 16.20
CA ARG A 48 -22.10 18.11 17.56
C ARG A 48 -22.81 16.75 17.63
N LYS A 49 -23.57 16.40 16.60
CA LYS A 49 -24.33 15.13 16.48
C LYS A 49 -24.02 14.50 15.14
N GLU A 50 -23.97 13.18 15.07
CA GLU A 50 -23.59 12.42 13.87
C GLU A 50 -22.30 12.97 13.22
N THR A 51 -21.35 13.35 14.06
CA THR A 51 -20.07 13.88 13.64
C THR A 51 -19.27 12.77 12.98
N LEU A 52 -18.52 13.10 11.93
CA LEU A 52 -17.62 12.15 11.30
C LEU A 52 -16.36 11.95 12.15
N TYR A 53 -16.07 10.69 12.47
CA TYR A 53 -14.83 10.24 13.08
C TYR A 53 -14.13 9.25 12.16
N ASP A 54 -12.82 9.09 12.33
CA ASP A 54 -12.07 8.03 11.66
C ASP A 54 -11.12 7.27 12.59
N ARG A 55 -10.69 6.11 12.10
CA ARG A 55 -9.68 5.24 12.67
C ARG A 55 -8.75 4.81 11.54
N CYS A 56 -7.45 4.84 11.76
CA CYS A 56 -6.47 4.49 10.74
C CYS A 56 -5.59 3.35 11.24
N TYR A 57 -5.27 2.44 10.33
CA TYR A 57 -4.50 1.24 10.54
C TYR A 57 -3.38 1.21 9.50
N VAL A 58 -2.26 0.60 9.85
CA VAL A 58 -1.18 0.23 8.92
C VAL A 58 -1.20 -1.28 8.74
N PHE A 59 -0.97 -1.77 7.52
CA PHE A 59 -0.90 -3.20 7.26
C PHE A 59 0.27 -3.59 6.35
N GLU A 60 0.72 -4.83 6.48
CA GLU A 60 1.84 -5.38 5.72
C GLU A 60 1.42 -5.88 4.33
N ASP A 61 2.34 -5.89 3.37
CA ASP A 61 2.10 -6.54 2.08
C ASP A 61 2.13 -8.07 2.23
N ILE A 62 1.64 -8.79 1.22
CA ILE A 62 1.77 -10.24 1.10
C ILE A 62 2.41 -10.60 -0.24
N ASN A 63 2.99 -11.80 -0.34
CA ASN A 63 3.52 -12.33 -1.59
C ASN A 63 2.40 -12.83 -2.53
N TYR A 64 1.53 -11.91 -2.98
CA TYR A 64 0.39 -12.21 -3.85
C TYR A 64 0.82 -12.61 -5.27
N ILE A 65 1.74 -11.87 -5.89
CA ILE A 65 2.09 -12.08 -7.31
C ILE A 65 2.74 -13.45 -7.57
N ASN A 66 3.44 -13.99 -6.58
CA ASN A 66 4.10 -15.29 -6.61
C ASN A 66 3.16 -16.47 -6.34
N LYS A 67 1.90 -16.23 -5.95
CA LYS A 67 0.90 -17.28 -5.74
C LYS A 67 0.52 -17.94 -7.06
N ASN A 68 0.20 -19.24 -6.99
CA ASN A 68 -0.35 -19.94 -8.15
C ASN A 68 -1.78 -19.48 -8.45
N ARG A 69 -2.33 -19.88 -9.61
CA ARG A 69 -3.67 -19.44 -10.06
C ARG A 69 -4.79 -19.80 -9.07
N THR A 70 -4.72 -20.95 -8.42
CA THR A 70 -5.73 -21.41 -7.46
C THR A 70 -5.67 -20.57 -6.19
N GLU A 71 -4.46 -20.35 -5.66
CA GLU A 71 -4.23 -19.50 -4.49
C GLU A 71 -4.67 -18.05 -4.73
N LYS A 72 -4.35 -17.48 -5.91
CA LYS A 72 -4.83 -16.15 -6.31
C LYS A 72 -6.34 -16.10 -6.34
N LYS A 73 -7.00 -17.09 -6.96
CA LYS A 73 -8.47 -17.15 -7.02
C LYS A 73 -9.08 -17.20 -5.62
N ASN A 74 -8.56 -18.04 -4.73
CA ASN A 74 -9.05 -18.15 -3.35
C ASN A 74 -8.90 -16.81 -2.61
N PHE A 75 -7.71 -16.19 -2.70
CA PHE A 75 -7.46 -14.88 -2.11
C PHE A 75 -8.43 -13.81 -2.64
N LEU A 76 -8.62 -13.73 -3.95
CA LEU A 76 -9.54 -12.74 -4.55
C LEU A 76 -11.00 -12.99 -4.14
N SER A 77 -11.41 -14.24 -3.94
CA SER A 77 -12.73 -14.58 -3.40
C SER A 77 -12.89 -14.15 -1.93
N GLU A 78 -11.87 -14.36 -1.09
CA GLU A 78 -11.87 -13.88 0.30
C GLU A 78 -11.87 -12.35 0.38
N LEU A 79 -11.10 -11.69 -0.48
CA LEU A 79 -11.11 -10.24 -0.60
C LEU A 79 -12.50 -9.73 -1.01
N MET A 80 -13.15 -10.37 -1.98
CA MET A 80 -14.51 -10.03 -2.39
C MET A 80 -15.51 -10.16 -1.24
N PHE A 81 -15.40 -11.24 -0.44
CA PHE A 81 -16.22 -11.43 0.75
C PHE A 81 -16.02 -10.32 1.77
N TRP A 82 -14.77 -9.92 2.03
CA TRP A 82 -14.48 -8.79 2.90
C TRP A 82 -15.04 -7.47 2.36
N LEU A 83 -14.87 -7.19 1.07
CA LEU A 83 -15.45 -6.01 0.42
C LEU A 83 -16.99 -5.98 0.56
N ASN A 84 -17.65 -7.12 0.42
CA ASN A 84 -19.09 -7.28 0.66
C ASN A 84 -19.48 -7.09 2.14
N SER A 85 -18.61 -7.45 3.09
CA SER A 85 -18.90 -7.30 4.52
C SER A 85 -18.83 -5.85 5.02
N MET A 86 -18.13 -4.97 4.30
CA MET A 86 -17.92 -3.58 4.70
C MET A 86 -19.13 -2.69 4.37
N ASP A 87 -19.81 -2.21 5.42
CA ASP A 87 -20.97 -1.29 5.30
C ASP A 87 -20.64 0.19 5.51
N VAL A 88 -19.38 0.49 5.81
CA VAL A 88 -18.88 1.84 6.10
C VAL A 88 -18.08 2.41 4.96
N SER A 89 -17.95 3.74 4.91
CA SER A 89 -16.94 4.34 4.04
C SER A 89 -15.55 4.11 4.63
N TYR A 90 -14.63 3.66 3.78
CA TYR A 90 -13.24 3.41 4.13
C TYR A 90 -12.32 3.78 2.98
N LYS A 91 -11.02 3.88 3.27
CA LYS A 91 -9.98 4.17 2.29
C LYS A 91 -8.85 3.18 2.42
N ILE A 92 -8.27 2.80 1.29
CA ILE A 92 -6.99 2.11 1.24
C ILE A 92 -6.00 3.05 0.56
N THR A 93 -4.89 3.34 1.24
CA THR A 93 -3.84 4.26 0.74
C THR A 93 -2.52 3.52 0.66
N LEU A 94 -1.91 3.48 -0.52
CA LEU A 94 -0.55 2.99 -0.75
C LEU A 94 0.36 4.22 -0.88
N CYS A 95 1.28 4.40 0.05
CA CYS A 95 2.10 5.59 0.17
C CYS A 95 3.58 5.26 0.01
N ASN A 96 4.21 5.81 -1.03
CA ASN A 96 5.65 5.84 -1.18
C ASN A 96 6.20 7.00 -0.36
N GLU A 97 6.66 6.69 0.83
CA GLU A 97 7.32 7.66 1.69
C GLU A 97 8.79 7.81 1.27
N TYR A 98 9.31 9.04 1.33
CA TYR A 98 10.73 9.28 1.12
C TYR A 98 11.56 8.46 2.12
N GLN A 99 12.54 7.74 1.61
CA GLN A 99 13.52 7.05 2.42
C GLN A 99 14.91 7.58 2.07
N SER A 100 15.60 8.11 3.08
CA SER A 100 17.03 8.41 2.92
C SER A 100 17.79 7.10 2.76
N VAL A 101 18.39 6.90 1.59
CA VAL A 101 19.24 5.75 1.28
C VAL A 101 20.36 5.62 2.31
N GLU A 102 21.04 6.72 2.65
CA GLU A 102 22.13 6.72 3.62
C GLU A 102 21.68 6.24 5.00
N LYS A 103 20.57 6.78 5.53
CA LYS A 103 20.02 6.35 6.83
C LYS A 103 19.52 4.91 6.78
N PHE A 104 18.93 4.50 5.67
CA PHE A 104 18.50 3.12 5.48
C PHE A 104 19.69 2.16 5.49
N LEU A 105 20.74 2.43 4.70
CA LEU A 105 21.98 1.65 4.71
C LEU A 105 22.59 1.61 6.12
N ALA A 106 22.66 2.75 6.80
CA ALA A 106 23.15 2.82 8.17
C ALA A 106 22.30 1.97 9.13
N SER A 107 20.98 1.92 8.96
CA SER A 107 20.10 1.12 9.81
C SER A 107 20.23 -0.40 9.60
N ILE A 108 20.69 -0.82 8.42
CA ILE A 108 20.82 -2.23 8.07
C ILE A 108 22.26 -2.76 8.20
N ARG A 109 23.25 -1.87 8.28
CA ARG A 109 24.65 -2.25 8.50
C ARG A 109 24.80 -2.85 9.89
N ASN A 110 25.13 -4.14 9.92
CA ASN A 110 25.54 -4.84 11.14
C ASN A 110 27.06 -5.06 11.09
N GLU A 111 27.82 -4.04 11.47
CA GLU A 111 29.29 -3.98 11.35
C GLU A 111 29.94 -3.79 12.73
N ARG A 112 29.53 -4.59 13.72
CA ARG A 112 30.04 -4.54 15.10
C ARG A 112 31.57 -4.66 15.16
N ASN A 113 32.13 -5.50 14.30
CA ASN A 113 33.55 -5.86 14.29
C ASN A 113 34.31 -5.17 13.15
N GLU A 114 33.85 -3.99 12.68
CA GLU A 114 34.53 -3.20 11.63
C GLU A 114 36.01 -2.94 11.94
N ARG A 115 36.36 -2.72 13.21
CA ARG A 115 37.75 -2.45 13.62
C ARG A 115 38.67 -3.64 13.45
N GLU A 116 38.15 -4.85 13.66
CA GLU A 116 38.88 -6.11 13.53
C GLU A 116 38.95 -6.54 12.06
N TYR A 117 37.87 -6.28 11.30
CA TYR A 117 37.73 -6.69 9.92
C TYR A 117 37.47 -5.50 8.95
N PRO A 118 38.39 -4.53 8.83
CA PRO A 118 38.16 -3.31 8.05
C PRO A 118 38.02 -3.58 6.55
N ASP A 119 38.79 -4.52 6.00
CA ASP A 119 38.73 -4.88 4.58
C ASP A 119 37.43 -5.62 4.23
N ILE A 120 36.93 -6.46 5.15
CA ILE A 120 35.63 -7.12 4.99
C ILE A 120 34.51 -6.07 4.98
N ALA A 121 34.54 -5.12 5.92
CA ALA A 121 33.56 -4.03 5.98
C ALA A 121 33.54 -3.23 4.68
N LYS A 122 34.72 -2.86 4.17
CA LYS A 122 34.86 -2.17 2.90
C LYS A 122 34.30 -2.97 1.72
N GLY A 123 34.61 -4.26 1.64
CA GLY A 123 34.11 -5.16 0.58
C GLY A 123 32.60 -5.33 0.61
N ILE A 124 32.01 -5.52 1.79
CA ILE A 124 30.55 -5.63 1.97
C ILE A 124 29.84 -4.32 1.61
N ARG A 125 30.38 -3.17 2.02
CA ARG A 125 29.83 -1.86 1.64
C ARG A 125 29.86 -1.67 0.12
N GLN A 126 30.98 -2.00 -0.54
CA GLN A 126 31.09 -1.93 -1.99
C GLN A 126 30.07 -2.85 -2.68
N TRP A 127 29.87 -4.07 -2.17
CA TRP A 127 28.87 -4.99 -2.69
C TRP A 127 27.44 -4.45 -2.51
N GLN A 128 27.09 -3.93 -1.32
CA GLN A 128 25.81 -3.28 -1.04
C GLN A 128 25.55 -2.11 -1.99
N GLU A 129 26.54 -1.24 -2.19
CA GLU A 129 26.47 -0.06 -3.06
C GLU A 129 26.36 -0.45 -4.54
N SER A 130 27.05 -1.51 -4.99
CA SER A 130 26.91 -2.02 -6.36
C SER A 130 25.49 -2.48 -6.68
N LYS A 131 24.73 -2.88 -5.65
CA LYS A 131 23.34 -3.34 -5.75
C LYS A 131 22.33 -2.21 -5.67
N LEU A 132 22.77 -1.01 -5.31
CA LEU A 132 21.93 0.16 -5.12
C LEU A 132 21.44 0.74 -6.47
N ALA A 133 22.27 0.67 -7.51
CA ALA A 133 21.90 1.06 -8.86
C ALA A 133 20.75 0.20 -9.44
N ASP A 134 20.66 -1.05 -9.00
CA ASP A 134 19.62 -2.00 -9.40
C ASP A 134 18.38 -1.92 -8.49
N ALA A 135 18.40 -1.10 -7.43
CA ALA A 135 17.39 -1.09 -6.38
C ALA A 135 16.53 0.18 -6.35
N ASN A 136 15.20 0.01 -6.21
CA ASN A 136 14.25 1.09 -5.93
C ASN A 136 14.30 1.46 -4.43
N SER A 137 15.39 2.10 -4.02
CA SER A 137 15.74 2.34 -2.60
C SER A 137 15.40 3.73 -2.08
N THR A 138 14.93 4.63 -2.93
CA THR A 138 14.59 6.02 -2.58
C THR A 138 13.27 6.16 -1.82
N VAL A 139 12.42 5.13 -1.88
CA VAL A 139 11.09 5.16 -1.26
C VAL A 139 10.75 3.85 -0.57
N ARG A 140 10.03 3.97 0.54
CA ARG A 140 9.38 2.85 1.23
C ARG A 140 7.88 2.93 1.00
N THR A 141 7.26 1.84 0.55
CA THR A 141 5.80 1.78 0.41
C THR A 141 5.17 1.32 1.73
N LEU A 142 4.29 2.14 2.28
CA LEU A 142 3.45 1.84 3.43
C LEU A 142 1.98 1.76 2.99
N ARG A 143 1.18 0.94 3.68
CA ARG A 143 -0.23 0.75 3.35
C ARG A 143 -1.10 1.08 4.54
N TYR A 144 -2.16 1.84 4.28
CA TYR A 144 -3.06 2.30 5.32
C TYR A 144 -4.50 1.93 4.98
N LEU A 145 -5.22 1.43 5.99
CA LEU A 145 -6.67 1.30 5.96
C LEU A 145 -7.25 2.39 6.86
N THR A 146 -8.11 3.25 6.33
CA THR A 146 -8.79 4.30 7.11
C THR A 146 -10.28 4.06 7.08
N ILE A 147 -10.89 3.82 8.24
CA ILE A 147 -12.33 3.56 8.36
C ILE A 147 -13.00 4.75 9.02
N THR A 148 -14.21 5.08 8.56
CA THR A 148 -14.98 6.20 9.09
C THR A 148 -16.27 5.73 9.75
N CYS A 149 -16.74 6.50 10.74
CA CYS A 149 -18.06 6.31 11.33
C CYS A 149 -18.72 7.64 11.67
N ARG A 150 -20.05 7.64 11.74
CA ARG A 150 -20.86 8.77 12.22
C ARG A 150 -21.31 8.48 13.64
N ALA A 151 -21.01 9.36 14.59
CA ALA A 151 -21.37 9.17 16.00
C ALA A 151 -21.65 10.51 16.71
N ASP A 152 -22.41 10.48 17.81
CA ASP A 152 -22.69 11.69 18.58
C ASP A 152 -21.57 12.05 19.56
N SER A 153 -20.67 11.10 19.85
CA SER A 153 -19.54 11.31 20.75
C SER A 153 -18.37 10.39 20.43
N LEU A 154 -17.19 10.75 20.92
CA LEU A 154 -16.00 9.91 20.87
C LEU A 154 -16.24 8.52 21.51
N ALA A 155 -16.98 8.46 22.62
CA ALA A 155 -17.25 7.19 23.30
C ALA A 155 -18.03 6.22 22.41
N GLN A 156 -19.06 6.71 21.71
CA GLN A 156 -19.81 5.93 20.73
C GLN A 156 -18.96 5.55 19.51
N ALA A 157 -18.16 6.48 18.98
CA ALA A 157 -17.24 6.17 17.88
C ALA A 157 -16.24 5.05 18.26
N ASN A 158 -15.71 5.07 19.49
CA ASN A 158 -14.81 4.04 19.98
C ASN A 158 -15.49 2.67 20.12
N ILE A 159 -16.74 2.62 20.59
CA ILE A 159 -17.52 1.38 20.65
C ILE A 159 -17.69 0.83 19.23
N TYR A 160 -18.01 1.71 18.27
CA TYR A 160 -18.17 1.34 16.87
C TYR A 160 -16.90 0.74 16.27
N PHE A 161 -15.76 1.42 16.42
CA PHE A 161 -14.49 0.92 15.88
C PHE A 161 -14.06 -0.41 16.53
N ARG A 162 -14.18 -0.54 17.86
CA ARG A 162 -13.86 -1.80 18.57
C ARG A 162 -14.72 -2.97 18.14
N ALA A 163 -15.95 -2.72 17.68
CA ALA A 163 -16.82 -3.77 17.16
C ALA A 163 -16.38 -4.26 15.77
N LEU A 164 -15.70 -3.40 14.98
CA LEU A 164 -15.17 -3.76 13.66
C LEU A 164 -13.77 -4.36 13.71
N GLU A 165 -12.95 -3.99 14.71
CA GLU A 165 -11.55 -4.40 14.85
C GLU A 165 -11.35 -5.93 14.69
N PRO A 166 -12.11 -6.83 15.37
CA PRO A 166 -11.92 -8.28 15.23
C PRO A 166 -12.15 -8.80 13.80
N MET A 167 -13.20 -8.31 13.12
CA MET A 167 -13.49 -8.73 11.74
C MET A 167 -12.37 -8.31 10.77
N ILE A 168 -11.77 -7.14 11.01
CA ILE A 168 -10.65 -6.64 10.21
C ILE A 168 -9.40 -7.45 10.51
N GLU A 169 -9.07 -7.65 11.79
CA GLU A 169 -7.90 -8.43 12.21
C GLU A 169 -7.97 -9.87 11.68
N ASP A 170 -9.12 -10.54 11.80
CA ASP A 170 -9.33 -11.90 11.30
C ASP A 170 -9.19 -11.98 9.77
N ALA A 171 -9.72 -10.99 9.03
CA ALA A 171 -9.62 -10.96 7.57
C ALA A 171 -8.16 -10.79 7.11
N PHE A 172 -7.44 -9.81 7.69
CA PHE A 172 -6.05 -9.54 7.32
C PHE A 172 -5.12 -10.70 7.74
N ALA A 173 -5.29 -11.24 8.94
CA ALA A 173 -4.55 -12.41 9.40
C ALA A 173 -4.83 -13.64 8.52
N GLY A 174 -6.07 -13.85 8.08
CA GLY A 174 -6.45 -14.91 7.14
C GLY A 174 -5.71 -14.82 5.80
N TRP A 175 -5.40 -13.61 5.34
CA TRP A 175 -4.61 -13.37 4.13
C TRP A 175 -3.10 -13.49 4.35
N GLY A 176 -2.65 -13.59 5.61
CA GLY A 176 -1.25 -13.53 6.00
C GLY A 176 -0.68 -12.11 6.02
N SER A 177 -1.52 -11.10 6.24
CA SER A 177 -1.13 -9.70 6.42
C SER A 177 -1.36 -9.28 7.86
N ASP A 178 -0.32 -8.74 8.52
CA ASP A 178 -0.48 -8.14 9.83
C ASP A 178 -1.07 -6.73 9.69
N ILE A 179 -2.01 -6.38 10.56
CA ILE A 179 -2.63 -5.04 10.63
C ILE A 179 -2.54 -4.49 12.05
N ALA A 180 -2.18 -3.22 12.18
CA ALA A 180 -2.05 -2.54 13.46
C ALA A 180 -2.72 -1.17 13.46
N VAL A 181 -3.38 -0.82 14.57
CA VAL A 181 -3.97 0.50 14.76
C VAL A 181 -2.88 1.57 14.91
N LEU A 182 -3.03 2.69 14.21
CA LEU A 182 -2.13 3.84 14.38
C LEU A 182 -2.60 4.76 15.52
N GLY A 183 -1.69 4.99 16.47
CA GLY A 183 -1.84 6.04 17.48
C GLY A 183 -1.75 7.44 16.88
N THR A 184 -2.13 8.46 17.65
CA THR A 184 -2.15 9.86 17.21
C THR A 184 -0.80 10.34 16.67
N LEU A 185 0.28 10.01 17.38
CA LEU A 185 1.63 10.41 17.03
C LEU A 185 2.09 9.78 15.71
N ASP A 186 1.78 8.50 15.49
CA ASP A 186 2.13 7.82 14.25
C ASP A 186 1.31 8.37 13.09
N ARG A 187 0.01 8.63 13.27
CA ARG A 187 -0.80 9.33 12.26
C ARG A 187 -0.25 10.72 11.92
N PHE A 188 0.28 11.45 12.91
CA PHE A 188 0.94 12.72 12.69
C PHE A 188 2.25 12.58 11.90
N ARG A 189 3.06 11.55 12.18
CA ARG A 189 4.26 11.23 11.39
C ARG A 189 3.90 10.94 9.94
N VAL A 190 2.88 10.13 9.72
CA VAL A 190 2.37 9.80 8.38
C VAL A 190 1.94 11.06 7.63
N LEU A 191 1.09 11.89 8.24
CA LEU A 191 0.64 13.14 7.60
C LEU A 191 1.79 14.10 7.32
N HIS A 192 2.77 14.21 8.23
CA HIS A 192 3.95 15.03 8.02
C HIS A 192 4.78 14.53 6.84
N GLY A 193 5.09 13.22 6.78
CA GLY A 193 5.87 12.62 5.69
C GLY A 193 5.19 12.77 4.33
N MET A 194 3.86 12.71 4.27
CA MET A 194 3.09 12.90 3.03
C MET A 194 3.00 14.38 2.59
N LEU A 195 2.95 15.32 3.53
CA LEU A 195 2.81 16.76 3.25
C LEU A 195 4.15 17.50 3.13
N ARG A 196 5.22 16.92 3.68
CA ARG A 196 6.59 17.45 3.68
C ARG A 196 7.61 16.33 3.44
N PRO A 197 7.60 15.68 2.26
CA PRO A 197 8.52 14.58 1.97
C PRO A 197 9.99 14.97 2.17
N GLY A 198 10.73 14.14 2.90
CA GLY A 198 12.16 14.35 3.19
C GLY A 198 12.47 15.22 4.41
N GLU A 199 11.48 15.91 4.98
CA GLU A 199 11.66 16.60 6.27
C GLU A 199 11.56 15.61 7.44
N GLU A 200 12.45 15.74 8.42
CA GLU A 200 12.37 14.94 9.65
C GLU A 200 11.16 15.35 10.50
N PHE A 201 10.50 14.37 11.10
CA PHE A 201 9.39 14.63 12.00
C PHE A 201 9.87 15.37 13.27
N PRO A 202 9.26 16.52 13.64
CA PRO A 202 9.76 17.32 14.76
C PRO A 202 9.66 16.59 16.11
N GLN A 203 10.73 16.60 16.90
CA GLN A 203 10.71 16.05 18.26
C GLN A 203 9.77 16.81 19.22
N VAL A 204 9.42 18.06 18.91
CA VAL A 204 8.57 18.94 19.75
C VAL A 204 7.14 18.42 19.89
N VAL A 205 6.63 17.67 18.90
CA VAL A 205 5.29 17.04 18.92
C VAL A 205 5.15 15.99 20.04
N LEU A 206 6.26 15.53 20.61
CA LEU A 206 6.30 14.59 21.75
C LEU A 206 5.96 15.26 23.10
N ARG A 207 5.80 16.59 23.16
CA ARG A 207 5.42 17.30 24.39
C ARG A 207 3.92 17.12 24.66
N GLU A 208 3.57 16.82 25.91
CA GLU A 208 2.28 16.24 26.36
C GLU A 208 0.99 17.01 25.98
N THR A 209 1.08 18.23 25.48
CA THR A 209 -0.09 19.05 25.13
C THR A 209 -0.37 19.01 23.63
N LEU A 210 -1.32 18.15 23.21
CA LEU A 210 -1.91 18.10 21.85
C LEU A 210 -2.66 19.39 21.42
N GLN A 211 -2.34 20.56 22.01
CA GLN A 211 -3.07 21.80 21.79
C GLN A 211 -2.62 22.59 20.55
N ASP A 212 -1.39 22.41 20.05
CA ASP A 212 -0.90 23.14 18.87
C ASP A 212 -0.14 22.32 17.80
N TRP A 213 -0.44 21.02 17.70
CA TRP A 213 0.24 20.09 16.78
C TRP A 213 0.17 20.49 15.30
N LYS A 214 -0.85 21.25 14.89
CA LYS A 214 -1.05 21.64 13.47
C LYS A 214 0.13 22.45 12.91
N SER A 215 0.76 23.28 13.73
CA SER A 215 1.91 24.09 13.31
C SER A 215 3.15 23.23 13.01
N ASP A 216 3.28 22.12 13.72
CA ASP A 216 4.43 21.22 13.59
C ASP A 216 4.28 20.29 12.37
N ILE A 217 3.05 19.83 12.10
CA ILE A 217 2.77 18.78 11.10
C ILE A 217 2.40 19.33 9.72
N LEU A 218 1.62 20.41 9.65
CA LEU A 218 1.08 20.93 8.39
C LEU A 218 2.08 21.84 7.67
N PRO A 219 2.15 21.88 6.34
CA PRO A 219 3.15 22.67 5.59
C PRO A 219 3.20 24.15 5.99
N ARG A 220 4.38 24.79 5.85
CA ARG A 220 4.60 26.17 6.30
C ARG A 220 3.74 27.19 5.54
N SER A 221 3.42 26.91 4.28
CA SER A 221 2.61 27.74 3.40
C SER A 221 1.82 26.87 2.43
N ILE A 222 0.74 27.43 1.85
CA ILE A 222 -0.01 26.80 0.77
C ILE A 222 -0.26 27.84 -0.31
N GLN A 223 0.13 27.53 -1.54
CA GLN A 223 -0.19 28.31 -2.73
C GLN A 223 -0.96 27.40 -3.70
N GLN A 224 -2.08 27.87 -4.25
CA GLN A 224 -2.93 27.09 -5.13
C GLN A 224 -2.84 27.58 -6.58
N PHE A 225 -2.69 26.63 -7.50
CA PHE A 225 -2.82 26.83 -8.94
C PHE A 225 -4.02 26.01 -9.45
N ASN A 226 -4.23 25.99 -10.76
CA ASN A 226 -5.31 25.22 -11.38
C ASN A 226 -5.10 23.71 -11.15
N ASP A 227 -3.97 23.17 -11.58
CA ASP A 227 -3.66 21.75 -11.71
C ASP A 227 -2.65 21.23 -10.66
N TYR A 228 -2.08 22.12 -9.83
CA TYR A 228 -1.24 21.75 -8.70
C TYR A 228 -1.33 22.74 -7.53
N ILE A 229 -0.72 22.39 -6.41
CA ILE A 229 -0.55 23.25 -5.23
C ILE A 229 0.89 23.18 -4.75
N ILE A 230 1.38 24.25 -4.13
CA ILE A 230 2.69 24.29 -3.47
C ILE A 230 2.46 24.28 -1.96
N LEU A 231 3.05 23.30 -1.28
CA LEU A 231 3.03 23.07 0.15
C LEU A 231 4.44 23.31 0.71
N GLY A 232 4.75 24.55 1.12
CA GLY A 232 6.12 24.91 1.49
C GLY A 232 7.10 24.66 0.35
N ASP A 233 8.00 23.70 0.51
CA ASP A 233 9.05 23.34 -0.45
C ASP A 233 8.66 22.17 -1.39
N THR A 234 7.42 21.70 -1.32
CA THR A 234 6.90 20.57 -2.13
C THR A 234 5.75 21.00 -3.02
N MET A 235 5.84 20.73 -4.32
CA MET A 235 4.73 20.84 -5.26
C MET A 235 3.96 19.54 -5.29
N VAL A 236 2.63 19.62 -5.35
CA VAL A 236 1.73 18.47 -5.31
C VAL A 236 0.66 18.62 -6.38
N THR A 237 0.45 17.57 -7.18
CA THR A 237 -0.74 17.43 -8.04
C THR A 237 -1.50 16.17 -7.67
N VAL A 238 -2.82 16.27 -7.66
CA VAL A 238 -3.75 15.16 -7.43
C VAL A 238 -4.48 14.87 -8.74
N LEU A 239 -4.30 13.65 -9.22
CA LEU A 239 -4.98 13.10 -10.38
C LEU A 239 -6.16 12.24 -9.91
N THR A 240 -7.22 12.21 -10.71
CA THR A 240 -8.38 11.33 -10.52
C THR A 240 -8.60 10.48 -11.77
N ALA A 241 -9.10 9.26 -11.59
CA ALA A 241 -9.54 8.45 -12.72
C ALA A 241 -10.93 8.86 -13.20
N THR A 242 -11.03 9.34 -14.44
CA THR A 242 -12.30 9.72 -15.08
C THR A 242 -12.94 8.55 -15.80
N GLN A 243 -12.13 7.65 -16.34
CA GLN A 243 -12.58 6.46 -17.06
C GLN A 243 -11.69 5.26 -16.76
N TYR A 244 -12.26 4.09 -17.02
CA TYR A 244 -11.64 2.78 -16.85
C TYR A 244 -12.03 1.94 -18.05
N ARG A 245 -11.10 1.12 -18.52
CA ARG A 245 -11.37 0.05 -19.49
C ARG A 245 -12.34 -0.97 -18.89
N LYS A 246 -12.93 -1.78 -19.77
CA LYS A 246 -13.93 -2.79 -19.38
C LYS A 246 -13.38 -3.89 -18.49
N SER A 247 -12.14 -4.29 -18.72
CA SER A 247 -11.43 -5.28 -17.93
C SER A 247 -10.20 -4.62 -17.33
N LEU A 248 -9.96 -4.90 -16.05
CA LEU A 248 -8.81 -4.42 -15.29
C LEU A 248 -8.03 -5.66 -14.81
N ASP A 249 -6.72 -5.60 -14.92
CA ASP A 249 -5.85 -6.70 -14.54
C ASP A 249 -5.59 -6.68 -13.03
N THR A 250 -5.98 -7.74 -12.33
CA THR A 250 -5.84 -7.85 -10.87
C THR A 250 -4.39 -7.81 -10.40
N ASP A 251 -3.44 -8.25 -11.22
CA ASP A 251 -2.06 -8.41 -10.79
C ASP A 251 -1.25 -7.12 -10.97
N THR A 252 -1.67 -6.26 -11.90
CA THR A 252 -0.87 -5.11 -12.33
C THR A 252 -1.55 -3.76 -12.11
N PHE A 253 -2.89 -3.67 -12.01
CA PHE A 253 -3.61 -2.39 -11.97
C PHE A 253 -3.08 -1.42 -10.93
N LEU A 254 -3.20 -1.79 -9.64
CA LEU A 254 -2.89 -0.88 -8.54
C LEU A 254 -1.38 -0.77 -8.34
N HIS A 255 -0.65 -1.90 -8.41
CA HIS A 255 0.79 -1.94 -8.21
C HIS A 255 1.53 -1.04 -9.21
N THR A 256 1.13 -1.02 -10.48
CA THR A 256 1.80 -0.18 -11.50
C THR A 256 1.62 1.31 -11.21
N LEU A 257 0.46 1.71 -10.68
CA LEU A 257 0.20 3.10 -10.26
C LEU A 257 0.92 3.48 -8.96
N SER A 258 1.07 2.52 -8.05
CA SER A 258 1.64 2.78 -6.71
C SER A 258 3.15 2.58 -6.64
N SER A 259 3.84 2.09 -7.68
CA SER A 259 5.27 1.74 -7.61
C SER A 259 6.16 2.78 -8.30
N LEU A 260 6.03 4.03 -7.86
CA LEU A 260 6.79 5.15 -8.38
C LEU A 260 8.08 5.36 -7.56
N PRO A 261 9.22 5.72 -8.18
CA PRO A 261 10.51 5.84 -7.50
C PRO A 261 10.69 7.13 -6.68
N TYR A 262 9.60 7.86 -6.45
CA TYR A 262 9.58 9.14 -5.76
C TYR A 262 8.37 9.27 -4.83
N PRO A 263 8.41 10.19 -3.84
CA PRO A 263 7.32 10.36 -2.90
C PRO A 263 5.99 10.63 -3.60
N SER A 264 5.04 9.75 -3.36
CA SER A 264 3.75 9.70 -4.06
C SER A 264 2.81 8.77 -3.30
N PHE A 265 1.52 8.89 -3.53
CA PHE A 265 0.58 7.94 -2.93
C PHE A 265 -0.68 7.79 -3.77
N VAL A 266 -1.23 6.58 -3.73
CA VAL A 266 -2.48 6.21 -4.39
C VAL A 266 -3.51 5.91 -3.31
N THR A 267 -4.67 6.55 -3.41
CA THR A 267 -5.77 6.36 -2.47
C THR A 267 -7.02 5.90 -3.20
N LEU A 268 -7.54 4.77 -2.75
CA LEU A 268 -8.83 4.21 -3.10
C LEU A 268 -9.82 4.58 -2.00
N ASP A 269 -10.80 5.41 -2.32
CA ASP A 269 -11.82 5.87 -1.38
C ASP A 269 -13.18 5.22 -1.72
N PHE A 270 -13.62 4.34 -0.83
CA PHE A 270 -14.77 3.46 -1.01
C PHE A 270 -15.99 3.99 -0.25
N ALA A 271 -17.13 4.00 -0.93
CA ALA A 271 -18.45 4.27 -0.35
C ALA A 271 -19.43 3.14 -0.72
N PRO A 272 -19.59 2.14 0.17
CA PRO A 272 -20.52 1.04 -0.04
C PRO A 272 -21.97 1.49 -0.18
N VAL A 273 -22.71 0.78 -1.02
CA VAL A 273 -24.13 0.97 -1.33
C VAL A 273 -24.85 -0.35 -1.02
N GLN A 274 -25.92 -0.25 -0.26
CA GLN A 274 -26.75 -1.41 0.11
C GLN A 274 -27.48 -1.96 -1.13
N GLN A 275 -27.70 -3.27 -1.15
CA GLN A 275 -28.29 -4.00 -2.26
C GLN A 275 -29.68 -3.46 -2.61
N GLU A 276 -30.52 -3.12 -1.63
CA GLU A 276 -31.87 -2.61 -1.90
C GLU A 276 -31.83 -1.31 -2.72
N VAL A 277 -30.88 -0.41 -2.40
CA VAL A 277 -30.70 0.86 -3.11
C VAL A 277 -30.21 0.65 -4.54
N ILE A 278 -29.42 -0.40 -4.78
CA ILE A 278 -28.92 -0.77 -6.11
C ILE A 278 -30.07 -1.34 -6.94
N ASN A 279 -30.85 -2.26 -6.39
CA ASN A 279 -32.00 -2.86 -7.07
C ASN A 279 -33.04 -1.80 -7.44
N ASP A 280 -33.39 -0.90 -6.52
CA ASP A 280 -34.26 0.24 -6.82
C ASP A 280 -33.73 1.11 -7.98
N LYS A 281 -32.41 1.32 -8.02
CA LYS A 281 -31.74 2.11 -9.05
C LYS A 281 -31.73 1.39 -10.41
N LEU A 282 -31.45 0.09 -10.43
CA LEU A 282 -31.45 -0.73 -11.64
C LEU A 282 -32.85 -0.86 -12.23
N VAL A 283 -33.88 -1.10 -11.39
CA VAL A 283 -35.29 -1.12 -11.82
C VAL A 283 -35.69 0.23 -12.42
N ALA A 284 -35.33 1.35 -11.77
CA ALA A 284 -35.60 2.67 -12.31
C ALA A 284 -34.87 2.93 -13.65
N MET A 285 -33.63 2.45 -13.81
CA MET A 285 -32.90 2.52 -15.09
C MET A 285 -33.56 1.68 -16.18
N HIS A 286 -33.97 0.45 -15.85
CA HIS A 286 -34.68 -0.46 -16.75
C HIS A 286 -35.98 0.18 -17.25
N MET A 287 -36.82 0.68 -16.34
CA MET A 287 -38.08 1.37 -16.69
C MET A 287 -37.86 2.60 -17.58
N ASN A 288 -36.83 3.40 -17.30
CA ASN A 288 -36.49 4.56 -18.13
C ASN A 288 -36.01 4.14 -19.54
N ASN A 289 -35.19 3.08 -19.64
CA ASN A 289 -34.73 2.58 -20.93
C ASN A 289 -35.88 1.99 -21.77
N GLU A 290 -36.81 1.25 -21.14
CA GLU A 290 -38.03 0.78 -21.78
C GLU A 290 -38.93 1.92 -22.26
N ARG A 291 -39.05 2.99 -21.48
CA ARG A 291 -39.75 4.21 -21.91
C ARG A 291 -39.07 4.85 -23.13
N GLU A 292 -37.75 5.03 -23.09
CA GLU A 292 -36.98 5.58 -24.22
C GLU A 292 -37.11 4.71 -25.48
N ILE A 293 -37.18 3.38 -25.33
CA ILE A 293 -37.43 2.42 -26.42
C ILE A 293 -38.82 2.65 -27.02
N ASN A 294 -39.85 2.73 -26.17
CA ASN A 294 -41.23 2.95 -26.61
C ASN A 294 -41.40 4.30 -27.33
N ASP A 295 -40.85 5.38 -26.76
CA ASP A 295 -40.90 6.72 -27.35
C ASP A 295 -40.23 6.74 -28.76
N GLU A 296 -39.11 6.02 -28.94
CA GLU A 296 -38.45 5.88 -30.26
C GLU A 296 -39.29 5.09 -31.26
N ILE A 297 -39.88 3.98 -30.83
CA ILE A 297 -40.73 3.16 -31.70
C ILE A 297 -41.96 3.97 -32.13
N GLU A 298 -42.55 4.73 -31.22
CA GLU A 298 -43.71 5.59 -31.51
C GLU A 298 -43.35 6.71 -32.49
N GLN A 299 -42.23 7.42 -32.28
CA GLN A 299 -41.75 8.44 -33.21
C GLN A 299 -41.53 7.89 -34.62
N LYS A 300 -40.91 6.72 -34.75
CA LYS A 300 -40.66 6.09 -36.06
C LYS A 300 -41.96 5.64 -36.74
N ARG A 301 -42.94 5.15 -35.97
CA ARG A 301 -44.28 4.82 -36.48
C ARG A 301 -45.02 6.07 -36.97
N GLN A 302 -44.96 7.17 -36.23
CA GLN A 302 -45.55 8.46 -36.64
C GLN A 302 -44.90 9.02 -37.91
N ALA A 303 -43.60 8.75 -38.12
CA ALA A 303 -42.88 9.07 -39.34
C ALA A 303 -43.16 8.09 -40.52
N GLY A 304 -44.11 7.16 -40.37
CA GLY A 304 -44.49 6.19 -41.41
C GLY A 304 -43.51 5.02 -41.59
N GLN A 305 -42.56 4.83 -40.67
CA GLN A 305 -41.61 3.73 -40.72
C GLN A 305 -42.15 2.51 -39.94
N ILE A 306 -42.16 1.34 -40.58
CA ILE A 306 -42.49 0.08 -39.91
C ILE A 306 -41.26 -0.38 -39.12
N VAL A 307 -41.32 -0.22 -37.80
CA VAL A 307 -40.22 -0.58 -36.91
C VAL A 307 -40.69 -1.63 -35.91
N THR A 308 -40.05 -2.80 -35.98
CA THR A 308 -40.33 -3.98 -35.14
C THR A 308 -39.31 -4.15 -34.02
N SER A 309 -38.26 -3.32 -33.96
CA SER A 309 -37.21 -3.45 -32.94
C SER A 309 -36.57 -2.11 -32.59
N PRO A 310 -36.18 -1.89 -31.32
CA PRO A 310 -35.46 -0.70 -30.89
C PRO A 310 -34.07 -0.59 -31.55
N SER A 311 -33.47 0.59 -31.47
CA SER A 311 -32.07 0.80 -31.86
C SER A 311 -31.13 -0.15 -31.10
N TYR A 312 -30.05 -0.59 -31.78
CA TYR A 312 -29.04 -1.48 -31.21
C TYR A 312 -28.49 -0.96 -29.88
N THR A 313 -28.24 0.35 -29.78
CA THR A 313 -27.74 0.99 -28.55
C THR A 313 -28.68 0.81 -27.37
N LYS A 314 -29.99 1.02 -27.55
CA LYS A 314 -30.98 0.87 -26.47
C LYS A 314 -31.25 -0.59 -26.10
N LYS A 315 -31.26 -1.48 -27.11
CA LYS A 315 -31.34 -2.92 -26.87
C LYS A 315 -30.15 -3.39 -26.04
N LYS A 316 -28.92 -3.04 -26.45
CA LYS A 316 -27.71 -3.38 -25.72
C LYS A 316 -27.73 -2.82 -24.29
N ARG A 317 -28.17 -1.57 -24.11
CA ARG A 317 -28.32 -0.98 -22.77
C ARG A 317 -29.32 -1.73 -21.90
N ARG A 318 -30.43 -2.21 -22.48
CA ARG A 318 -31.40 -3.05 -21.76
C ARG A 318 -30.75 -4.36 -21.32
N ASP A 319 -30.13 -5.06 -22.27
CA ASP A 319 -29.49 -6.35 -22.02
C ASP A 319 -28.37 -6.21 -20.96
N GLU A 320 -27.59 -5.11 -20.96
CA GLU A 320 -26.60 -4.79 -19.91
C GLU A 320 -27.27 -4.55 -18.54
N ILE A 321 -28.41 -3.86 -18.47
CA ILE A 321 -29.12 -3.63 -17.20
C ILE A 321 -29.68 -4.95 -16.64
N GLU A 322 -30.23 -5.81 -17.50
CA GLU A 322 -30.71 -7.13 -17.12
C GLU A 322 -29.57 -8.00 -16.54
N GLU A 323 -28.39 -8.00 -17.17
CA GLU A 323 -27.20 -8.68 -16.64
C GLU A 323 -26.78 -8.15 -15.26
N TYR A 324 -26.80 -6.83 -15.04
CA TYR A 324 -26.52 -6.26 -13.72
C TYR A 324 -27.54 -6.69 -12.66
N ILE A 325 -28.83 -6.78 -13.00
CA ILE A 325 -29.88 -7.25 -12.08
C ILE A 325 -29.61 -8.70 -11.71
N GLU A 326 -29.33 -9.56 -12.71
CA GLU A 326 -29.00 -10.96 -12.48
C GLU A 326 -27.76 -11.13 -11.60
N MET A 327 -26.70 -10.34 -11.82
CA MET A 327 -25.49 -10.40 -10.99
C MET A 327 -25.75 -9.99 -9.54
N VAL A 328 -26.50 -8.91 -9.32
CA VAL A 328 -26.82 -8.43 -7.96
C VAL A 328 -27.71 -9.42 -7.21
N ASP A 329 -28.67 -10.02 -7.89
CA ASP A 329 -29.61 -10.97 -7.28
C ASP A 329 -28.98 -12.37 -7.07
N ALA A 330 -28.14 -12.85 -7.99
CA ALA A 330 -27.57 -14.21 -7.93
C ALA A 330 -26.35 -14.34 -7.02
N ASN A 331 -25.50 -13.29 -6.93
CA ASN A 331 -24.20 -13.38 -6.25
C ASN A 331 -24.16 -12.64 -4.89
N ASP A 332 -25.29 -12.11 -4.42
CA ASP A 332 -25.35 -11.27 -3.19
C ASP A 332 -24.31 -10.13 -3.22
N GLU A 333 -24.09 -9.56 -4.41
CA GLU A 333 -23.06 -8.55 -4.63
C GLU A 333 -23.51 -7.18 -4.12
N LYS A 334 -22.64 -6.53 -3.33
CA LYS A 334 -22.80 -5.11 -3.02
C LYS A 334 -22.22 -4.24 -4.12
N GLY A 335 -22.73 -3.03 -4.18
CA GLY A 335 -22.22 -1.97 -5.04
C GLY A 335 -21.40 -0.99 -4.23
N VAL A 336 -20.39 -0.40 -4.84
CA VAL A 336 -19.50 0.52 -4.17
C VAL A 336 -19.15 1.66 -5.12
N PHE A 337 -19.28 2.88 -4.63
CA PHE A 337 -18.64 4.01 -5.28
C PHE A 337 -17.16 4.03 -4.90
N LEU A 338 -16.29 4.03 -5.90
CA LEU A 338 -14.85 4.11 -5.74
C LEU A 338 -14.33 5.40 -6.36
N ASN A 339 -13.54 6.14 -5.59
CA ASN A 339 -12.72 7.24 -6.06
C ASN A 339 -11.24 6.81 -6.03
N LEU A 340 -10.57 6.90 -7.17
CA LEU A 340 -9.14 6.62 -7.31
C LEU A 340 -8.40 7.94 -7.46
N LEU A 341 -7.61 8.27 -6.45
CA LEU A 341 -6.78 9.47 -6.41
C LEU A 341 -5.31 9.09 -6.44
N VAL A 342 -4.55 9.68 -7.35
CA VAL A 342 -3.10 9.51 -7.45
C VAL A 342 -2.45 10.85 -7.13
N VAL A 343 -1.64 10.90 -6.08
CA VAL A 343 -0.95 12.10 -5.64
C VAL A 343 0.52 12.01 -6.00
N LEU A 344 0.95 12.97 -6.79
CA LEU A 344 2.34 13.12 -7.23
C LEU A 344 2.95 14.32 -6.54
N THR A 345 4.21 14.20 -6.15
CA THR A 345 4.97 15.29 -5.54
C THR A 345 6.19 15.61 -6.38
N ALA A 346 6.71 16.84 -6.26
CA ALA A 346 8.01 17.25 -6.79
C ALA A 346 8.61 18.33 -5.90
N PRO A 347 9.94 18.36 -5.66
CA PRO A 347 10.57 19.45 -4.90
C PRO A 347 10.48 20.76 -5.67
N VAL A 348 10.11 21.86 -5.00
CA VAL A 348 10.02 23.20 -5.63
C VAL A 348 11.34 23.61 -6.30
N LYS A 349 12.48 23.23 -5.70
CA LYS A 349 13.82 23.52 -6.22
C LYS A 349 14.11 22.90 -7.60
N GLU A 350 13.38 21.87 -8.00
CA GLU A 350 13.56 21.18 -9.29
C GLU A 350 12.67 21.75 -10.40
N GLY A 351 11.79 22.71 -10.08
CA GLY A 351 10.94 23.38 -11.05
C GLY A 351 9.65 22.62 -11.35
N VAL A 352 8.68 23.35 -11.92
CA VAL A 352 7.34 22.82 -12.24
C VAL A 352 7.42 21.80 -13.38
N GLU A 353 8.45 21.88 -14.22
CA GLU A 353 8.71 20.98 -15.34
C GLU A 353 8.80 19.52 -14.89
N LEU A 354 9.45 19.24 -13.75
CA LEU A 354 9.52 17.88 -13.19
C LEU A 354 8.14 17.35 -12.77
N LEU A 355 7.29 18.20 -12.19
CA LEU A 355 5.94 17.79 -11.81
C LEU A 355 5.10 17.46 -13.04
N GLN A 356 5.27 18.24 -14.12
CA GLN A 356 4.61 18.00 -15.40
C GLN A 356 5.08 16.69 -16.04
N GLU A 357 6.39 16.42 -16.05
CA GLU A 357 6.95 15.15 -16.53
C GLU A 357 6.37 13.95 -15.78
N ARG A 358 6.34 14.01 -14.44
CA ARG A 358 5.74 12.95 -13.59
C ARG A 358 4.25 12.78 -13.86
N MET A 359 3.53 13.88 -14.08
CA MET A 359 2.10 13.83 -14.43
C MET A 359 1.89 13.14 -15.79
N GLU A 360 2.67 13.49 -16.81
CA GLU A 360 2.60 12.87 -18.14
C GLU A 360 2.95 11.38 -18.10
N GLU A 361 4.02 11.02 -17.37
CA GLU A 361 4.44 9.64 -17.11
C GLU A 361 3.27 8.82 -16.52
N VAL A 362 2.68 9.31 -15.44
CA VAL A 362 1.61 8.59 -14.72
C VAL A 362 0.32 8.53 -15.54
N CYS A 363 0.00 9.57 -16.33
CA CYS A 363 -1.10 9.52 -17.28
C CYS A 363 -0.88 8.46 -18.38
N ALA A 364 0.37 8.32 -18.87
CA ALA A 364 0.73 7.29 -19.83
C ALA A 364 0.65 5.88 -19.23
N ILE A 365 1.14 5.70 -17.99
CA ILE A 365 0.99 4.47 -17.21
C ILE A 365 -0.48 4.10 -17.07
N GLY A 366 -1.33 5.06 -16.69
CA GLY A 366 -2.78 4.86 -16.58
C GLY A 366 -3.40 4.32 -17.87
N ARG A 367 -3.05 4.89 -19.03
CA ARG A 367 -3.60 4.50 -20.34
C ARG A 367 -3.08 3.14 -20.86
N SER A 368 -1.99 2.64 -20.29
CA SER A 368 -1.37 1.37 -20.69
C SER A 368 -2.31 0.18 -20.50
N ASP A 369 -2.02 -0.94 -21.17
CA ASP A 369 -2.81 -2.18 -21.03
C ASP A 369 -2.71 -2.81 -19.63
N LYS A 370 -1.69 -2.45 -18.84
CA LYS A 370 -1.49 -2.93 -17.46
C LYS A 370 -2.41 -2.26 -16.44
N VAL A 371 -2.90 -1.04 -16.74
CA VAL A 371 -3.74 -0.28 -15.81
C VAL A 371 -5.11 -0.01 -16.43
N GLY A 372 -5.17 0.58 -17.61
CA GLY A 372 -6.44 0.87 -18.27
C GLY A 372 -7.32 1.90 -17.54
N ALA A 373 -6.72 2.87 -16.85
CA ALA A 373 -7.39 4.01 -16.23
C ALA A 373 -7.00 5.34 -16.90
N PHE A 374 -7.96 6.21 -17.15
CA PHE A 374 -7.72 7.54 -17.71
C PHE A 374 -7.64 8.53 -16.56
N LEU A 375 -6.43 9.00 -16.28
CA LEU A 375 -6.13 9.94 -15.21
C LEU A 375 -6.12 11.38 -15.71
N GLU A 376 -6.72 12.28 -14.93
CA GLU A 376 -6.77 13.72 -15.20
C GLU A 376 -6.54 14.51 -13.90
N PRO A 377 -5.93 15.71 -13.96
CA PRO A 377 -5.75 16.55 -12.79
C PRO A 377 -7.09 17.03 -12.21
N CYS A 378 -7.15 17.14 -10.89
CA CYS A 378 -8.30 17.69 -10.16
C CYS A 378 -8.32 19.22 -10.24
N ASP A 379 -8.50 19.77 -11.45
CA ASP A 379 -8.40 21.20 -11.72
C ASP A 379 -9.31 22.04 -10.82
N PHE A 380 -8.73 23.09 -10.23
CA PHE A 380 -9.35 24.00 -9.27
C PHE A 380 -9.87 23.34 -7.98
N ARG A 381 -9.62 22.03 -7.79
CA ARG A 381 -10.05 21.24 -6.63
C ARG A 381 -8.88 20.52 -5.93
N GLN A 382 -7.64 20.83 -6.29
CA GLN A 382 -6.43 20.18 -5.78
C GLN A 382 -6.37 20.06 -4.25
N LEU A 383 -6.64 21.13 -3.48
CA LEU A 383 -6.64 21.05 -2.01
C LEU A 383 -7.73 20.13 -1.45
N LYS A 384 -8.92 20.12 -2.08
CA LYS A 384 -10.03 19.23 -1.69
C LYS A 384 -9.73 17.78 -2.04
N ALA A 385 -9.15 17.55 -3.22
CA ALA A 385 -8.71 16.25 -3.67
C ALA A 385 -7.60 15.72 -2.76
N LEU A 386 -6.62 16.54 -2.38
CA LEU A 386 -5.58 16.17 -1.43
C LEU A 386 -6.14 15.78 -0.06
N ASN A 387 -7.06 16.57 0.50
CA ASN A 387 -7.76 16.20 1.75
C ASN A 387 -8.48 14.85 1.65
N THR A 388 -9.00 14.51 0.47
CA THR A 388 -9.66 13.22 0.22
C THR A 388 -8.62 12.10 0.04
N ALA A 389 -7.45 12.38 -0.51
CA ALA A 389 -6.41 11.40 -0.75
C ALA A 389 -5.59 11.05 0.51
N LEU A 390 -5.48 11.94 1.50
CA LEU A 390 -4.77 11.65 2.75
C LEU A 390 -5.41 10.47 3.53
N PRO A 391 -4.64 9.73 4.36
CA PRO A 391 -5.10 8.62 5.21
C PRO A 391 -5.89 9.12 6.44
N MET A 392 -6.92 9.90 6.14
CA MET A 392 -7.93 10.42 7.03
C MET A 392 -9.28 10.33 6.32
N GLY A 393 -10.37 10.29 7.08
CA GLY A 393 -11.72 10.35 6.51
C GLY A 393 -12.04 11.71 5.87
N GLY A 394 -13.33 12.00 5.65
CA GLY A 394 -13.76 13.35 5.29
C GLY A 394 -13.61 13.68 3.81
N ARG A 395 -14.32 12.95 2.94
CA ARG A 395 -14.34 13.15 1.49
C ARG A 395 -14.75 14.58 1.11
N GLN A 396 -13.98 15.24 0.25
CA GLN A 396 -14.26 16.60 -0.25
C GLN A 396 -14.39 16.69 -1.78
N VAL A 397 -14.09 15.60 -2.51
CA VAL A 397 -14.36 15.45 -3.94
C VAL A 397 -15.08 14.13 -4.20
N ASP A 398 -16.00 14.14 -5.17
CA ASP A 398 -16.92 13.05 -5.50
C ASP A 398 -16.66 12.46 -6.89
N TYR A 399 -15.39 12.42 -7.32
CA TYR A 399 -14.94 11.77 -8.55
C TYR A 399 -15.05 10.24 -8.46
N MET A 400 -16.23 9.75 -8.12
CA MET A 400 -16.49 8.36 -7.83
C MET A 400 -17.14 7.66 -9.01
N ARG A 401 -16.68 6.45 -9.32
CA ARG A 401 -17.31 5.52 -10.24
C ARG A 401 -17.92 4.36 -9.47
N PHE A 402 -19.09 3.91 -9.92
CA PHE A 402 -19.76 2.77 -9.32
C PHE A 402 -19.20 1.45 -9.87
N PHE A 403 -18.94 0.51 -8.97
CA PHE A 403 -18.50 -0.85 -9.28
C PHE A 403 -19.29 -1.85 -8.43
N LEU A 404 -19.47 -3.07 -8.94
CA LEU A 404 -19.80 -4.20 -8.10
C LEU A 404 -18.55 -4.76 -7.42
N THR A 405 -18.69 -5.42 -6.27
CA THR A 405 -17.56 -5.97 -5.51
C THR A 405 -16.75 -7.00 -6.30
N SER A 406 -17.38 -7.77 -7.19
CA SER A 406 -16.69 -8.69 -8.11
C SER A 406 -15.66 -7.99 -9.01
N SER A 407 -15.93 -6.73 -9.40
CA SER A 407 -15.00 -5.92 -10.19
C SER A 407 -13.95 -5.22 -9.33
N LEU A 408 -14.27 -4.95 -8.06
CA LEU A 408 -13.37 -4.24 -7.15
C LEU A 408 -12.13 -5.04 -6.75
N VAL A 409 -12.16 -6.38 -6.87
CA VAL A 409 -10.98 -7.23 -6.60
C VAL A 409 -9.78 -6.88 -7.50
N ALA A 410 -10.01 -6.23 -8.65
CA ALA A 410 -8.95 -5.70 -9.51
C ALA A 410 -8.11 -4.61 -8.83
N PHE A 411 -8.64 -3.96 -7.80
CA PHE A 411 -7.97 -2.92 -7.02
C PHE A 411 -7.31 -3.48 -5.74
N ASN A 412 -6.96 -4.77 -5.71
CA ASN A 412 -6.35 -5.37 -4.53
C ASN A 412 -5.03 -4.66 -4.16
N PRO A 413 -4.78 -4.42 -2.86
CA PRO A 413 -3.63 -3.63 -2.40
C PRO A 413 -2.31 -4.40 -2.32
N TYR A 414 -2.31 -5.68 -2.65
CA TYR A 414 -1.20 -6.59 -2.37
C TYR A 414 -0.41 -6.92 -3.62
N HIS A 415 0.90 -7.08 -3.47
CA HIS A 415 1.75 -7.48 -4.58
C HIS A 415 2.87 -8.41 -4.13
N ALA A 416 3.83 -7.90 -3.38
CA ALA A 416 4.99 -8.66 -2.93
C ALA A 416 5.57 -8.08 -1.65
N GLN A 417 5.82 -8.95 -0.68
CA GLN A 417 6.38 -8.58 0.61
C GLN A 417 7.91 -8.57 0.52
N ASP A 418 8.51 -7.55 1.13
CA ASP A 418 9.96 -7.46 1.31
C ASP A 418 10.35 -7.95 2.69
N ILE A 419 11.50 -8.62 2.79
CA ILE A 419 12.05 -9.10 4.06
C ILE A 419 13.14 -8.10 4.49
N LEU A 420 12.87 -7.35 5.55
CA LEU A 420 13.78 -6.36 6.13
C LEU A 420 13.87 -6.56 7.65
N GLU A 421 14.62 -7.57 8.06
CA GLU A 421 14.76 -7.95 9.46
C GLU A 421 15.96 -7.23 10.13
N PRO A 422 15.74 -6.48 11.23
CA PRO A 422 16.82 -5.78 11.93
C PRO A 422 17.95 -6.71 12.37
N GLY A 423 19.19 -6.27 12.17
CA GLY A 423 20.40 -7.05 12.48
C GLY A 423 20.59 -8.28 11.59
N GLY A 424 19.77 -8.45 10.55
CA GLY A 424 19.90 -9.52 9.57
C GLY A 424 21.06 -9.31 8.60
N LYS A 425 21.30 -10.34 7.79
CA LYS A 425 22.29 -10.33 6.71
C LYS A 425 21.61 -9.92 5.41
N MET A 426 22.29 -9.13 4.60
CA MET A 426 21.85 -8.86 3.23
C MET A 426 22.06 -10.13 2.38
N LEU A 427 20.96 -10.64 1.83
CA LEU A 427 20.94 -11.81 0.95
C LEU A 427 20.92 -11.43 -0.54
N GLY A 428 20.46 -10.21 -0.86
CA GLY A 428 20.41 -9.73 -2.23
C GLY A 428 19.31 -8.68 -2.45
N ILE A 429 18.74 -8.67 -3.66
CA ILE A 429 17.62 -7.81 -4.05
C ILE A 429 16.43 -8.69 -4.43
N ASN A 430 15.25 -8.33 -3.96
CA ASN A 430 13.99 -8.88 -4.41
C ASN A 430 13.75 -8.50 -5.87
N LYS A 431 13.75 -9.46 -6.79
CA LYS A 431 13.54 -9.20 -8.22
C LYS A 431 12.14 -8.67 -8.55
N THR A 432 11.19 -8.86 -7.66
CA THR A 432 9.80 -8.44 -7.84
C THR A 432 9.60 -6.97 -7.47
N THR A 433 10.17 -6.54 -6.35
CA THR A 433 10.00 -5.17 -5.82
C THR A 433 11.19 -4.25 -6.10
N GLY A 434 12.35 -4.83 -6.43
CA GLY A 434 13.61 -4.09 -6.55
C GLY A 434 14.18 -3.63 -5.20
N ARG A 435 13.76 -4.21 -4.07
CA ARG A 435 14.24 -3.83 -2.73
C ARG A 435 15.25 -4.79 -2.14
N TYR A 436 16.03 -4.33 -1.16
CA TYR A 436 16.96 -5.18 -0.42
C TYR A 436 16.24 -6.31 0.33
N LEU A 437 16.84 -7.50 0.31
CA LEU A 437 16.43 -8.65 1.12
C LEU A 437 17.40 -8.82 2.27
N ILE A 438 16.91 -8.61 3.49
CA ILE A 438 17.70 -8.63 4.72
C ILE A 438 17.00 -9.56 5.70
N ALA A 439 17.66 -10.67 6.03
CA ALA A 439 17.06 -11.72 6.85
C ALA A 439 17.99 -12.12 7.99
N ASN A 440 17.41 -12.36 9.14
CA ASN A 440 18.04 -12.80 10.37
C ASN A 440 17.49 -14.19 10.76
N ARG A 441 18.16 -15.25 10.30
CA ARG A 441 17.77 -16.64 10.62
C ARG A 441 17.69 -16.92 12.13
N LYS A 442 18.34 -16.14 13.00
CA LYS A 442 18.25 -16.32 14.45
C LYS A 442 16.87 -15.97 15.03
N LEU A 443 16.01 -15.29 14.26
CA LEU A 443 14.61 -15.04 14.62
C LEU A 443 13.71 -16.27 14.37
N LEU A 444 14.17 -17.25 13.60
CA LEU A 444 13.42 -18.46 13.32
C LEU A 444 13.52 -19.43 14.50
N PRO A 445 12.48 -20.26 14.74
CA PRO A 445 12.53 -21.32 15.75
C PRO A 445 13.74 -22.26 15.59
N ASN A 446 14.14 -22.51 14.34
CA ASN A 446 15.37 -23.23 14.00
C ASN A 446 16.19 -22.41 12.99
N PRO A 447 17.41 -21.94 13.35
CA PRO A 447 18.19 -21.01 12.53
C PRO A 447 18.97 -21.69 11.39
N HIS A 448 18.52 -22.84 10.90
CA HIS A 448 19.19 -23.59 9.84
C HIS A 448 18.93 -23.00 8.45
N GLY A 449 19.85 -23.22 7.52
CA GLY A 449 19.71 -22.80 6.12
C GLY A 449 20.25 -23.86 5.16
N ILE A 450 19.66 -23.92 3.96
CA ILE A 450 20.08 -24.81 2.89
C ILE A 450 20.34 -23.95 1.65
N ILE A 451 21.53 -24.03 1.09
CA ILE A 451 21.91 -23.33 -0.15
C ILE A 451 22.13 -24.38 -1.25
N VAL A 452 21.27 -24.36 -2.27
CA VAL A 452 21.30 -25.33 -3.39
C VAL A 452 21.50 -24.59 -4.72
N GLY A 453 22.33 -25.14 -5.59
CA GLY A 453 22.61 -24.58 -6.91
C GLY A 453 23.55 -25.48 -7.72
N TYR A 454 23.52 -25.38 -9.04
CA TYR A 454 24.43 -26.12 -9.93
C TYR A 454 25.86 -25.52 -9.88
N SER A 455 26.85 -26.19 -10.47
CA SER A 455 28.22 -25.66 -10.53
C SER A 455 28.28 -24.36 -11.33
N GLY A 456 29.00 -23.34 -10.84
CA GLY A 456 29.07 -22.02 -11.48
C GLY A 456 27.86 -21.09 -11.23
N SER A 457 26.87 -21.51 -10.44
CA SER A 457 25.71 -20.65 -10.07
C SER A 457 26.03 -19.57 -9.02
N GLY A 458 27.26 -19.53 -8.49
CA GLY A 458 27.68 -18.55 -7.48
C GLY A 458 27.47 -18.98 -6.02
N LYS A 459 27.20 -20.27 -5.74
CA LYS A 459 27.03 -20.80 -4.36
C LYS A 459 28.12 -20.36 -3.40
N SER A 460 29.38 -20.59 -3.76
CA SER A 460 30.55 -20.35 -2.90
C SER A 460 30.76 -18.87 -2.66
N MET A 461 30.47 -18.03 -3.67
CA MET A 461 30.48 -16.57 -3.53
C MET A 461 29.39 -16.10 -2.56
N LEU A 462 28.17 -16.63 -2.66
CA LEU A 462 27.09 -16.33 -1.72
C LEU A 462 27.49 -16.72 -0.29
N ILE A 463 28.00 -17.93 -0.07
CA ILE A 463 28.45 -18.42 1.26
C ILE A 463 29.53 -17.51 1.83
N LYS A 464 30.54 -17.12 1.03
CA LYS A 464 31.59 -16.20 1.47
C LYS A 464 31.01 -14.87 1.94
N LEU A 465 30.12 -14.26 1.14
CA LEU A 465 29.53 -12.95 1.48
C LEU A 465 28.55 -13.01 2.65
N THR A 466 27.69 -14.03 2.75
CA THR A 466 26.62 -14.08 3.75
C THR A 466 27.02 -14.87 5.00
N GLU A 467 27.56 -16.07 4.84
CA GLU A 467 27.82 -16.98 5.96
C GLU A 467 29.16 -16.74 6.62
N ILE A 468 30.15 -16.20 5.90
CA ILE A 468 31.48 -15.91 6.44
C ILE A 468 31.61 -14.42 6.75
N SER A 469 31.74 -13.57 5.72
CA SER A 469 32.06 -12.15 5.85
C SER A 469 31.08 -11.37 6.72
N GLN A 470 29.77 -11.47 6.45
CA GLN A 470 28.75 -10.76 7.24
C GLN A 470 28.59 -11.31 8.67
N THR A 471 28.89 -12.60 8.91
CA THR A 471 28.87 -13.18 10.26
C THR A 471 30.01 -12.60 11.10
N LEU A 472 31.24 -12.62 10.57
CA LEU A 472 32.41 -12.06 11.26
C LEU A 472 32.24 -10.58 11.56
N LEU A 473 31.67 -9.81 10.63
CA LEU A 473 31.40 -8.39 10.82
C LEU A 473 30.30 -8.08 11.84
N GLY A 474 29.23 -8.88 11.84
CA GLY A 474 27.98 -8.54 12.53
C GLY A 474 27.72 -9.32 13.82
N SER A 475 28.56 -10.28 14.17
CA SER A 475 28.35 -11.16 15.31
C SER A 475 29.66 -11.71 15.89
N GLU A 476 29.55 -12.26 17.09
CA GLU A 476 30.62 -12.99 17.78
C GLU A 476 30.51 -14.51 17.54
N ASP A 477 29.85 -14.92 16.46
CA ASP A 477 29.63 -16.35 16.18
C ASP A 477 30.90 -17.00 15.61
N ASP A 478 31.22 -18.20 16.10
CA ASP A 478 32.26 -19.04 15.52
C ASP A 478 31.79 -19.66 14.19
N ILE A 479 32.72 -19.74 13.22
CA ILE A 479 32.45 -20.25 11.88
C ILE A 479 33.30 -21.48 11.62
N ILE A 480 32.63 -22.61 11.39
CA ILE A 480 33.28 -23.88 11.04
C ILE A 480 32.83 -24.25 9.63
N VAL A 481 33.80 -24.47 8.74
CA VAL A 481 33.55 -24.83 7.33
C VAL A 481 34.17 -26.20 7.05
N LEU A 482 33.35 -27.12 6.54
CA LEU A 482 33.83 -28.37 5.95
C LEU A 482 33.98 -28.15 4.44
N ASP A 483 35.21 -28.10 3.95
CA ASP A 483 35.52 -27.69 2.58
C ASP A 483 36.12 -28.83 1.74
N PRO A 484 35.30 -29.73 1.19
CA PRO A 484 35.79 -30.81 0.34
C PRO A 484 36.29 -30.35 -1.04
N GLN A 485 36.02 -29.10 -1.45
CA GLN A 485 36.35 -28.58 -2.78
C GLN A 485 37.55 -27.62 -2.78
N ASN A 486 38.11 -27.36 -1.60
CA ASN A 486 39.18 -26.39 -1.37
C ASN A 486 38.88 -24.98 -1.90
N GLU A 487 37.66 -24.50 -1.70
CA GLU A 487 37.22 -23.18 -2.16
C GLU A 487 37.34 -22.08 -1.08
N PHE A 488 37.61 -22.45 0.18
CA PHE A 488 37.56 -21.57 1.35
C PHE A 488 38.90 -21.43 2.10
N GLU A 489 39.96 -22.12 1.69
CA GLU A 489 41.29 -22.01 2.32
C GLU A 489 41.83 -20.57 2.31
N ASP A 490 41.79 -19.91 1.15
CA ASP A 490 42.33 -18.55 0.99
C ASP A 490 41.60 -17.53 1.87
N ILE A 491 40.27 -17.56 1.86
CA ILE A 491 39.44 -16.63 2.65
C ILE A 491 39.57 -16.92 4.15
N CYS A 492 39.73 -18.18 4.54
CA CYS A 492 39.98 -18.55 5.93
C CYS A 492 41.27 -17.90 6.43
N ARG A 493 42.36 -18.00 5.66
CA ARG A 493 43.64 -17.36 6.01
C ARG A 493 43.56 -15.84 6.01
N GLU A 494 42.91 -15.26 5.01
CA GLU A 494 42.73 -13.81 4.89
C GLU A 494 41.96 -13.25 6.09
N TYR A 495 40.97 -13.97 6.58
CA TYR A 495 40.14 -13.57 7.73
C TYR A 495 40.69 -14.05 9.07
N GLN A 496 41.99 -14.38 9.13
CA GLN A 496 42.70 -14.78 10.35
C GLN A 496 42.17 -16.08 11.00
N GLY A 497 41.46 -16.90 10.23
CA GLY A 497 41.02 -18.23 10.64
C GLY A 497 42.13 -19.28 10.54
N VAL A 498 41.82 -20.47 11.03
CA VAL A 498 42.72 -21.63 10.97
C VAL A 498 42.17 -22.67 10.00
N TYR A 499 42.95 -23.01 8.98
CA TYR A 499 42.61 -24.07 8.03
C TYR A 499 43.37 -25.35 8.37
N PHE A 500 42.63 -26.45 8.56
CA PHE A 500 43.18 -27.77 8.81
C PHE A 500 43.02 -28.63 7.56
N ASP A 501 44.14 -28.95 6.89
CA ASP A 501 44.14 -29.94 5.82
C ASP A 501 44.00 -31.33 6.44
N LEU A 502 42.89 -32.01 6.15
CA LEU A 502 42.60 -33.37 6.65
C LEU A 502 42.92 -34.44 5.60
N THR A 503 43.64 -34.10 4.52
CA THR A 503 44.15 -35.10 3.59
C THR A 503 45.25 -35.94 4.24
N PRO A 504 45.46 -37.20 3.83
CA PRO A 504 46.48 -38.07 4.43
C PRO A 504 47.92 -37.52 4.37
N LYS A 505 48.17 -36.48 3.57
CA LYS A 505 49.49 -35.86 3.37
C LYS A 505 49.80 -34.76 4.38
N SER A 506 48.80 -34.22 5.07
CA SER A 506 48.99 -33.08 5.99
C SER A 506 49.65 -33.48 7.31
N GLY A 507 49.58 -34.76 7.68
CA GLY A 507 49.99 -35.25 9.00
C GLY A 507 49.02 -34.91 10.13
N ILE A 508 47.84 -34.36 9.82
CA ILE A 508 46.75 -34.08 10.76
C ILE A 508 45.73 -35.21 10.69
N TYR A 509 45.34 -35.75 11.84
CA TYR A 509 44.41 -36.88 11.94
C TYR A 509 43.28 -36.58 12.93
N LEU A 510 42.05 -36.94 12.56
CA LEU A 510 40.90 -36.93 13.47
C LEU A 510 40.69 -38.34 14.04
N ASN A 511 40.64 -38.45 15.37
CA ASN A 511 40.36 -39.72 16.03
C ASN A 511 38.84 -39.93 16.19
N GLY A 512 38.24 -40.73 15.32
CA GLY A 512 36.82 -41.07 15.43
C GLY A 512 36.42 -41.89 16.67
N PHE A 513 37.39 -42.44 17.41
CA PHE A 513 37.17 -43.13 18.68
C PHE A 513 37.33 -42.21 19.90
N GLU A 514 37.63 -40.93 19.70
CA GLU A 514 37.72 -39.97 20.78
C GLU A 514 36.34 -39.67 21.34
N VAL A 515 36.16 -39.93 22.63
CA VAL A 515 34.92 -39.67 23.37
C VAL A 515 35.19 -38.50 24.30
N THR A 516 34.33 -37.48 24.26
CA THR A 516 34.46 -36.34 25.16
C THR A 516 34.33 -36.81 26.62
N GLN A 517 35.03 -36.12 27.53
CA GLN A 517 34.94 -36.49 28.96
C GLN A 517 33.51 -36.40 29.49
N GLU A 518 32.67 -35.50 28.95
CA GLU A 518 31.25 -35.36 29.30
C GLU A 518 30.44 -36.62 28.93
N VAL A 519 30.60 -37.13 27.71
CA VAL A 519 29.95 -38.37 27.27
C VAL A 519 30.48 -39.58 28.05
N PHE A 520 31.78 -39.61 28.35
CA PHE A 520 32.41 -40.68 29.10
C PHE A 520 32.00 -40.69 30.59
N SER A 521 31.77 -39.51 31.18
CA SER A 521 31.39 -39.35 32.60
C SER A 521 29.88 -39.47 32.85
N GLY A 522 29.05 -39.48 31.81
CA GLY A 522 27.61 -39.71 31.92
C GLY A 522 26.81 -38.56 32.53
N SER A 523 27.41 -37.37 32.67
CA SER A 523 26.71 -36.16 33.12
C SER A 523 25.90 -35.60 31.95
N LYS A 524 24.57 -35.57 32.10
CA LYS A 524 23.66 -34.91 31.16
C LYS A 524 23.81 -33.40 31.18
#